data_AF-K5DJ98-F1
#
_entry.id   AF-K5DJ98-F1
#
_cell.length_a   1.000
_cell.length_b   1.000
_cell.length_c   1.000
_cell.angle_alpha   90.00
_cell.angle_beta   90.00
_cell.angle_gamma   90.00
#
_symmetry.space_group_name_H-M   'P 1'
#
loop_
_entity.id
_entity.type
_entity.pdbx_description
1 polymer ?
#
loop_
_entity_poly.entity_id
_entity_poly.type
_entity_poly.pdbx_seq_one_letter_code
_entity_poly.pdbx_strand_id
1 'polypeptide(L)'
;MGKVAFDRSALDQFDNVTPAKHVSSVSASPLRLRKTLKEKAVFGSVNAVVGPPLALSVIQIASEGIRELLDVTTVKLWRIALPFMERLEFYEGWSELDLAHVISLLLFIAVTLVWIRIIKELKGFGSVMESRKESPALCCLYAGAAGTLLLMDAVVFFLGIQARGGGWGDLAWYTAPLCTACYIAGIICFAIFHADYSTSKRV
;
A
#
# COMPACT_ATOMS: atom_id res chain seq x y z
N MET A 1 21.70 -44.40 -39.29
CA MET A 1 21.61 -43.21 -38.41
C MET A 1 21.20 -42.02 -39.25
N GLY A 2 19.90 -41.70 -39.30
CA GLY A 2 19.37 -40.60 -40.11
C GLY A 2 19.38 -39.28 -39.34
N LYS A 3 19.90 -38.22 -39.95
CA LYS A 3 19.80 -36.85 -39.40
C LYS A 3 18.37 -36.35 -39.60
N VAL A 4 17.64 -36.19 -38.50
CA VAL A 4 16.35 -35.49 -38.49
C VAL A 4 16.66 -34.00 -38.60
N ALA A 5 16.35 -33.40 -39.76
CA ALA A 5 16.47 -31.97 -39.97
C ALA A 5 15.35 -31.27 -39.19
N PHE A 6 15.74 -30.44 -38.23
CA PHE A 6 14.84 -29.64 -37.43
C PHE A 6 14.30 -28.49 -38.29
N ASP A 7 13.03 -28.56 -38.66
CA ASP A 7 12.36 -27.57 -39.49
C ASP A 7 12.06 -26.31 -38.66
N ARG A 8 12.80 -25.22 -38.97
CA ARG A 8 12.69 -23.94 -38.25
C ARG A 8 11.45 -23.13 -38.64
N SER A 9 10.74 -23.50 -39.69
CA SER A 9 9.58 -22.74 -40.19
C SER A 9 8.40 -22.71 -39.21
N ALA A 10 8.30 -23.67 -38.29
CA ALA A 10 7.26 -23.70 -37.27
C ALA A 10 7.47 -22.68 -36.13
N LEU A 11 8.71 -22.21 -35.90
CA LEU A 11 8.99 -21.20 -34.88
C LEU A 11 8.61 -19.79 -35.35
N ASP A 12 8.75 -19.50 -36.64
CA ASP A 12 8.41 -18.19 -37.21
C ASP A 12 6.90 -17.92 -37.24
N GLN A 13 6.07 -18.96 -37.12
CA GLN A 13 4.61 -18.82 -37.10
C GLN A 13 4.07 -18.34 -35.73
N PHE A 14 4.82 -18.54 -34.63
CA PHE A 14 4.41 -18.08 -33.30
C PHE A 14 4.65 -16.57 -33.10
N ASP A 15 5.64 -15.98 -33.76
CA ASP A 15 5.93 -14.54 -33.63
C ASP A 15 4.90 -13.65 -34.35
N ASN A 16 4.14 -14.20 -35.31
CA ASN A 16 3.12 -13.49 -36.08
C ASN A 16 1.71 -13.48 -35.45
N VAL A 17 1.53 -14.05 -34.24
CA VAL A 17 0.23 -14.02 -33.52
C VAL A 17 0.12 -12.81 -32.58
N THR A 18 1.18 -12.00 -32.44
CA THR A 18 1.04 -10.71 -31.76
C THR A 18 0.48 -9.66 -32.75
N PRO A 19 -0.67 -9.04 -32.45
CA PRO A 19 -1.26 -8.06 -33.35
C PRO A 19 -0.27 -6.91 -33.58
N ALA A 20 -0.20 -6.52 -34.86
CA ALA A 20 0.64 -5.49 -35.45
C ALA A 20 1.02 -4.36 -34.49
N LYS A 21 2.32 -4.04 -34.49
CA LYS A 21 2.94 -2.78 -34.04
C LYS A 21 1.92 -1.63 -34.07
N HIS A 22 1.38 -1.30 -32.89
CA HIS A 22 0.83 0.03 -32.67
C HIS A 22 1.95 0.99 -33.04
N VAL A 23 1.71 1.84 -34.04
CA VAL A 23 2.56 2.98 -34.32
C VAL A 23 2.69 3.75 -33.02
N SER A 24 3.87 3.65 -32.40
CA SER A 24 4.24 4.45 -31.24
C SER A 24 4.24 5.90 -31.70
N SER A 25 3.07 6.52 -31.71
CA SER A 25 3.00 7.97 -31.58
C SER A 25 3.86 8.26 -30.36
N VAL A 26 4.94 9.01 -30.58
CA VAL A 26 5.79 9.51 -29.51
C VAL A 26 4.85 10.40 -28.70
N SER A 27 4.16 9.78 -27.74
CA SER A 27 3.29 10.45 -26.79
C SER A 27 4.22 11.38 -26.07
N ALA A 28 4.17 12.66 -26.46
CA ALA A 28 4.97 13.72 -25.88
C ALA A 28 4.67 13.66 -24.39
N SER A 29 5.58 13.03 -23.64
CA SER A 29 5.42 12.90 -22.20
C SER A 29 5.25 14.31 -21.68
N PRO A 30 4.12 14.64 -21.02
CA PRO A 30 3.86 15.99 -20.60
C PRO A 30 5.06 16.45 -19.79
N LEU A 31 5.71 17.54 -20.22
CA LEU A 31 6.89 18.10 -19.57
C LEU A 31 6.59 18.22 -18.08
N ARG A 32 7.15 17.30 -17.28
CA ARG A 32 6.97 17.30 -15.84
C ARG A 32 7.75 18.47 -15.30
N LEU A 33 7.05 19.57 -14.99
CA LEU A 33 7.68 20.72 -14.35
C LEU A 33 8.36 20.29 -13.05
N ARG A 34 9.59 20.78 -12.85
CA ARG A 34 10.37 20.48 -11.66
C ARG A 34 9.81 21.30 -10.51
N LYS A 35 9.32 20.63 -9.47
CA LYS A 35 8.80 21.28 -8.25
C LYS A 35 9.85 22.20 -7.61
N THR A 36 9.38 23.30 -7.06
CA THR A 36 10.23 24.29 -6.38
C THR A 36 10.83 23.69 -5.09
N LEU A 37 12.00 24.19 -4.68
CA LEU A 37 12.64 23.74 -3.42
C LEU A 37 11.75 24.02 -2.20
N LYS A 38 10.98 25.11 -2.22
CA LYS A 38 10.02 25.46 -1.17
C LYS A 38 8.91 24.41 -1.03
N GLU A 39 8.32 23.96 -2.14
CA GLU A 39 7.28 22.91 -2.10
C GLU A 39 7.83 21.58 -1.59
N LYS A 40 9.05 21.22 -2.00
CA LYS A 40 9.73 20.02 -1.49
C LYS A 40 9.99 20.11 0.01
N ALA A 41 10.44 21.27 0.49
CA ALA A 41 10.70 21.51 1.90
C ALA A 41 9.41 21.46 2.73
N VAL A 42 8.33 22.12 2.28
CA VAL A 42 7.02 22.08 2.96
C VAL A 42 6.43 20.68 2.98
N PHE A 43 6.46 19.98 1.85
CA PHE A 43 5.99 18.60 1.77
C PHE A 43 6.80 17.68 2.70
N GLY A 44 8.12 17.83 2.70
CA GLY A 44 9.01 17.10 3.60
C GLY A 44 8.73 17.38 5.07
N SER A 45 8.54 18.65 5.45
CA SER A 45 8.28 19.02 6.84
C SER A 45 6.93 18.53 7.34
N VAL A 46 5.86 18.62 6.52
CA VAL A 46 4.54 18.08 6.89
C VAL A 46 4.63 16.57 7.12
N ASN A 47 5.30 15.84 6.23
CA ASN A 47 5.45 14.40 6.39
C ASN A 47 6.34 14.02 7.58
N ALA A 48 7.39 14.80 7.87
CA ALA A 48 8.25 14.55 9.03
C ALA A 48 7.52 14.79 10.36
N VAL A 49 6.56 15.73 10.40
CA VAL A 49 5.80 16.05 11.62
C VAL A 49 4.56 15.17 11.79
N VAL A 50 3.80 14.94 10.72
CA VAL A 50 2.52 14.22 10.78
C VAL A 50 2.70 12.71 10.57
N GLY A 51 3.65 12.32 9.70
CA GLY A 51 3.86 10.93 9.31
C GLY A 51 4.25 10.02 10.48
N PRO A 52 5.30 10.32 11.27
CA PRO A 52 5.74 9.44 12.35
C PRO A 52 4.69 9.24 13.44
N PRO A 53 4.02 10.27 14.01
CA PRO A 53 2.98 10.05 15.01
C PRO A 53 1.79 9.24 14.49
N LEU A 54 1.38 9.48 13.23
CA LEU A 54 0.33 8.71 12.59
C LEU A 54 0.75 7.24 12.42
N ALA A 55 1.94 6.99 11.86
CA ALA A 55 2.45 5.64 11.66
C ALA A 55 2.60 4.89 12.99
N LEU A 56 3.18 5.53 14.01
CA LEU A 56 3.37 4.89 15.32
C LEU A 56 2.04 4.54 15.99
N SER A 57 1.05 5.42 15.95
CA SER A 57 -0.28 5.12 16.52
C SER A 57 -1.00 4.01 15.76
N VAL A 58 -0.99 4.06 14.43
CA VAL A 58 -1.66 3.07 13.59
C VAL A 58 -1.01 1.70 13.70
N ILE A 59 0.33 1.62 13.62
CA ILE A 59 1.07 0.36 13.72
C ILE A 59 0.77 -0.33 15.04
N GLN A 60 0.76 0.41 16.15
CA GLN A 60 0.48 -0.13 17.48
C GLN A 60 -0.94 -0.65 17.65
N ILE A 61 -1.92 -0.05 16.97
CA ILE A 61 -3.32 -0.51 17.01
C ILE A 61 -3.50 -1.71 16.07
N ALA A 62 -3.02 -1.59 14.83
CA ALA A 62 -3.12 -2.63 13.83
C ALA A 62 -2.35 -3.89 14.22
N SER A 63 -1.21 -3.79 14.92
CA SER A 63 -0.48 -4.95 15.44
C SER A 63 -1.32 -5.78 16.40
N GLU A 64 -2.09 -5.14 17.30
CA GLU A 64 -3.01 -5.87 18.18
C GLU A 64 -4.10 -6.59 17.38
N GLY A 65 -4.68 -5.90 16.38
CA GLY A 65 -5.69 -6.51 15.52
C GLY A 65 -5.17 -7.69 14.71
N ILE A 66 -3.90 -7.63 14.28
CA ILE A 66 -3.23 -8.74 13.59
C ILE A 66 -2.98 -9.91 14.54
N ARG A 67 -2.60 -9.66 15.80
CA ARG A 67 -2.41 -10.72 16.80
C ARG A 67 -3.69 -11.49 17.04
N GLU A 68 -4.82 -10.80 17.15
CA GLU A 68 -6.15 -11.43 17.30
C GLU A 68 -6.55 -12.28 16.09
N LEU A 69 -6.16 -11.86 14.88
CA LEU A 69 -6.48 -12.60 13.66
C LEU A 69 -5.53 -13.77 13.40
N LEU A 70 -4.27 -13.64 13.80
CA LEU A 70 -3.19 -14.56 13.47
C LEU A 70 -2.26 -14.73 14.68
N ASP A 71 -2.57 -15.68 15.56
CA ASP A 71 -1.77 -16.01 16.75
C ASP A 71 -0.27 -16.21 16.43
N VAL A 72 0.04 -16.76 15.25
CA VAL A 72 1.42 -17.01 14.79
C VAL A 72 2.26 -15.72 14.68
N THR A 73 1.62 -14.56 14.56
CA THR A 73 2.30 -13.27 14.42
C THR A 73 2.80 -12.67 15.75
N THR A 74 2.46 -13.29 16.88
CA THR A 74 2.98 -12.93 18.22
C THR A 74 4.45 -13.32 18.42
N VAL A 75 5.05 -14.01 17.46
CA VAL A 75 6.47 -14.39 17.51
C VAL A 75 7.34 -13.13 17.49
N LYS A 76 8.15 -12.98 18.53
CA LYS A 76 9.10 -11.87 18.68
C LYS A 76 10.13 -11.87 17.55
N LEU A 77 10.48 -10.69 17.05
CA LEU A 77 11.36 -10.55 15.88
C LEU A 77 12.74 -11.19 16.07
N TRP A 78 13.28 -11.13 17.29
CA TRP A 78 14.59 -11.71 17.62
C TRP A 78 14.61 -13.25 17.58
N ARG A 79 13.45 -13.91 17.60
CA ARG A 79 13.37 -15.38 17.45
C ARG A 79 13.42 -15.84 16.00
N ILE A 80 13.32 -14.91 15.04
CA ILE A 80 13.44 -15.24 13.63
C ILE A 80 14.92 -15.54 13.37
N ALA A 81 15.22 -16.73 12.83
CA ALA A 81 16.57 -17.23 12.59
C ALA A 81 17.30 -16.47 11.45
N LEU A 82 17.45 -15.16 11.61
CA LEU A 82 18.24 -14.31 10.73
C LEU A 82 19.60 -14.03 11.38
N PRO A 83 20.70 -14.20 10.65
CA PRO A 83 22.04 -13.94 11.19
C PRO A 83 22.13 -12.49 11.67
N PHE A 84 22.78 -12.27 12.82
CA PHE A 84 22.97 -10.99 13.51
C PHE A 84 21.76 -10.41 14.29
N MET A 85 20.57 -11.02 14.25
CA MET A 85 19.41 -10.53 15.04
C MET A 85 19.51 -10.81 16.55
N GLU A 86 20.29 -11.80 16.98
CA GLU A 86 20.50 -12.11 18.41
C GLU A 86 21.09 -10.93 19.19
N ARG A 87 21.82 -10.03 18.51
CA ARG A 87 22.41 -8.84 19.15
C ARG A 87 21.39 -7.73 19.44
N LEU A 88 20.19 -7.82 18.87
CA LEU A 88 19.11 -6.85 19.09
C LEU A 88 18.37 -7.10 20.42
N GLU A 89 18.57 -8.27 21.04
CA GLU A 89 17.97 -8.60 22.36
C GLU A 89 18.43 -7.62 23.46
N PHE A 90 19.64 -7.08 23.36
CA PHE A 90 20.20 -6.14 24.34
C PHE A 90 19.59 -4.73 24.28
N TYR A 91 18.74 -4.42 23.30
CA TYR A 91 18.01 -3.17 23.23
C TYR A 91 16.57 -3.37 23.71
N GLU A 92 16.20 -2.75 24.84
CA GLU A 92 14.87 -2.88 25.46
C GLU A 92 13.72 -2.68 24.47
N GLY A 93 13.79 -1.65 23.62
CA GLY A 93 12.74 -1.36 22.63
C GLY A 93 12.58 -2.40 21.51
N TRP A 94 13.61 -3.21 21.25
CA TRP A 94 13.54 -4.28 20.23
C TRP A 94 13.00 -5.59 20.80
N SER A 95 13.05 -5.75 22.12
CA SER A 95 12.55 -6.96 22.81
C SER A 95 11.01 -7.07 22.79
N GLU A 96 10.31 -5.96 22.53
CA GLU A 96 8.84 -5.85 22.44
C GLU A 96 8.33 -5.90 20.99
N LEU A 97 9.22 -5.74 20.00
CA LEU A 97 8.86 -5.86 18.60
C LEU A 97 8.60 -7.32 18.23
N ASP A 98 7.41 -7.56 17.71
CA ASP A 98 6.98 -8.85 17.17
C ASP A 98 6.62 -8.75 15.69
N LEU A 99 6.38 -9.91 15.08
CA LEU A 99 6.09 -10.00 13.66
C LEU A 99 4.82 -9.22 13.28
N ALA A 100 3.85 -9.10 14.20
CA ALA A 100 2.63 -8.30 14.00
C ALA A 100 2.94 -6.80 13.77
N HIS A 101 3.94 -6.21 14.43
CA HIS A 101 4.36 -4.83 14.15
C HIS A 101 4.94 -4.66 12.73
N VAL A 102 5.69 -5.66 12.25
CA VAL A 102 6.25 -5.61 10.89
C VAL A 102 5.16 -5.76 9.84
N ILE A 103 4.22 -6.68 10.06
CA ILE A 103 3.09 -6.90 9.14
C ILE A 103 2.19 -5.66 9.13
N SER A 104 1.88 -5.07 10.29
CA SER A 104 1.08 -3.82 10.34
C SER A 104 1.78 -2.65 9.66
N LEU A 105 3.09 -2.50 9.80
CA LEU A 105 3.86 -1.49 9.05
C LEU A 105 3.76 -1.71 7.53
N LEU A 106 3.94 -2.95 7.06
CA LEU A 106 3.81 -3.28 5.64
C LEU A 106 2.38 -3.05 5.13
N LEU A 107 1.38 -3.44 5.90
CA LEU A 107 -0.03 -3.23 5.58
C LEU A 107 -0.35 -1.74 5.49
N PHE A 108 0.09 -0.93 6.45
CA PHE A 108 -0.08 0.51 6.45
C PHE A 108 0.55 1.17 5.21
N ILE A 109 1.76 0.77 4.82
CA ILE A 109 2.41 1.25 3.61
C ILE A 109 1.59 0.84 2.37
N ALA A 110 1.17 -0.42 2.28
CA ALA A 110 0.39 -0.94 1.16
C ALA A 110 -0.94 -0.20 1.00
N VAL A 111 -1.68 -0.03 2.09
CA VAL A 111 -2.97 0.69 2.15
C VAL A 111 -2.80 2.14 1.74
N THR A 112 -1.76 2.82 2.25
CA THR A 112 -1.46 4.20 1.90
C THR A 112 -1.16 4.34 0.39
N LEU A 113 -0.37 3.43 -0.18
CA LEU A 113 -0.07 3.42 -1.61
C LEU A 113 -1.31 3.14 -2.46
N VAL A 114 -2.17 2.22 -2.03
CA VAL A 114 -3.45 1.91 -2.68
C VAL A 114 -4.35 3.14 -2.68
N TRP A 115 -4.50 3.84 -1.55
CA TRP A 115 -5.27 5.09 -1.48
C TRP A 115 -4.72 6.18 -2.39
N ILE A 116 -3.40 6.41 -2.39
CA ILE A 116 -2.76 7.38 -3.28
C ILE A 116 -3.07 7.04 -4.74
N ARG A 117 -3.03 5.75 -5.11
CA ARG A 117 -3.34 5.30 -6.45
C ARG A 117 -4.82 5.50 -6.79
N ILE A 118 -5.75 5.10 -5.93
CA ILE A 118 -7.19 5.31 -6.11
C ILE A 118 -7.48 6.80 -6.34
N ILE A 119 -6.92 7.69 -5.50
CA ILE A 119 -7.17 9.14 -5.64
C ILE A 119 -6.58 9.70 -6.93
N LYS A 120 -5.41 9.21 -7.38
CA LYS A 120 -4.85 9.59 -8.69
C LYS A 120 -5.72 9.15 -9.86
N GLU A 121 -6.24 7.93 -9.80
CA GLU A 121 -7.21 7.40 -10.79
C GLU A 121 -8.47 8.27 -10.79
N LEU A 122 -9.04 8.59 -9.62
CA LEU A 122 -10.22 9.46 -9.49
C LEU A 122 -9.99 10.89 -10.02
N LYS A 123 -8.76 11.41 -9.88
CA LYS A 123 -8.36 12.71 -10.47
C LYS A 123 -8.12 12.64 -11.99
N GLY A 124 -8.25 11.47 -12.62
CA GLY A 124 -8.06 11.27 -14.05
C GLY A 124 -6.61 11.20 -14.52
N PHE A 125 -5.65 11.00 -13.60
CA PHE A 125 -4.23 10.84 -13.94
C PHE A 125 -3.77 9.38 -14.02
N GLY A 126 -4.71 8.45 -13.86
CA GLY A 126 -4.43 7.04 -13.78
C GLY A 126 -4.81 6.29 -15.06
N SER A 127 -4.00 5.27 -15.38
CA SER A 127 -4.16 4.47 -16.59
C SER A 127 -5.33 3.50 -16.51
N VAL A 128 -5.76 3.12 -15.29
CA VAL A 128 -6.81 2.12 -15.11
C VAL A 128 -8.16 2.68 -15.55
N MET A 129 -8.41 3.97 -15.29
CA MET A 129 -9.65 4.63 -15.70
C MET A 129 -9.73 4.82 -17.22
N GLU A 130 -8.61 5.00 -17.92
CA GLU A 130 -8.54 5.00 -19.38
C GLU A 130 -8.81 3.60 -19.96
N SER A 131 -8.23 2.55 -19.36
CA SER A 131 -8.46 1.15 -19.74
C SER A 131 -9.87 0.64 -19.44
N ARG A 132 -10.73 1.38 -18.73
CA ARG A 132 -12.13 0.99 -18.47
C ARG A 132 -12.92 0.77 -19.77
N LYS A 133 -12.60 1.53 -20.83
CA LYS A 133 -13.26 1.40 -22.14
C LYS A 133 -12.83 0.15 -22.90
N GLU A 134 -11.58 -0.28 -22.70
CA GLU A 134 -11.00 -1.42 -23.42
C GLU A 134 -11.21 -2.75 -22.68
N SER A 135 -11.23 -2.74 -21.34
CA SER A 135 -11.31 -3.96 -20.53
C SER A 135 -12.00 -3.71 -19.18
N PRO A 136 -13.34 -3.66 -19.13
CA PRO A 136 -14.08 -3.38 -17.90
C PRO A 136 -13.88 -4.46 -16.83
N ALA A 137 -13.60 -5.70 -17.22
CA ALA A 137 -13.33 -6.80 -16.29
C ALA A 137 -12.05 -6.57 -15.45
N LEU A 138 -10.96 -6.11 -16.08
CA LEU A 138 -9.70 -5.80 -15.37
C LEU A 138 -9.88 -4.62 -14.41
N CYS A 139 -10.63 -3.61 -14.81
CA CYS A 139 -10.99 -2.49 -13.93
C CYS A 139 -11.79 -2.96 -12.71
N CYS A 140 -12.74 -3.87 -12.91
CA CYS A 140 -13.55 -4.43 -11.83
C CYS A 140 -12.70 -5.28 -10.87
N LEU A 141 -11.82 -6.14 -11.39
CA LEU A 141 -10.89 -6.93 -10.57
C LEU A 141 -9.95 -6.04 -9.77
N TYR A 142 -9.42 -4.99 -10.38
CA TYR A 142 -8.54 -4.03 -9.70
C TYR A 142 -9.29 -3.28 -8.58
N ALA A 143 -10.49 -2.76 -8.87
CA ALA A 143 -11.32 -2.07 -7.88
C ALA A 143 -11.75 -3.02 -6.75
N GLY A 144 -12.10 -4.26 -7.08
CA GLY A 144 -12.44 -5.30 -6.12
C GLY A 144 -11.27 -5.62 -5.20
N ALA A 145 -10.08 -5.91 -5.74
CA ALA A 145 -8.89 -6.22 -4.96
C ALA A 145 -8.45 -5.04 -4.07
N ALA A 146 -8.54 -3.80 -4.58
CA ALA A 146 -8.26 -2.62 -3.77
C ALA A 146 -9.31 -2.44 -2.66
N GLY A 147 -10.60 -2.60 -2.99
CA GLY A 147 -11.69 -2.49 -2.02
C GLY A 147 -11.62 -3.54 -0.91
N THR A 148 -11.31 -4.79 -1.24
CA THR A 148 -11.14 -5.85 -0.24
C THR A 148 -9.94 -5.58 0.66
N LEU A 149 -8.81 -5.12 0.11
CA LEU A 149 -7.63 -4.76 0.90
C LEU A 149 -7.94 -3.62 1.89
N LEU A 150 -8.64 -2.58 1.44
CA LEU A 150 -9.05 -1.46 2.31
C LEU A 150 -10.06 -1.89 3.38
N LEU A 151 -10.99 -2.78 3.04
CA LEU A 151 -11.95 -3.32 4.00
C LEU A 151 -11.25 -4.16 5.06
N MET A 152 -10.33 -5.04 4.65
CA MET A 152 -9.57 -5.87 5.58
C MET A 152 -8.70 -5.02 6.51
N ASP A 153 -8.06 -3.97 6.01
CA ASP A 153 -7.31 -3.03 6.84
C ASP A 153 -8.19 -2.33 7.89
N ALA A 154 -9.39 -1.86 7.49
CA ALA A 154 -10.34 -1.28 8.41
C ALA A 154 -10.82 -2.26 9.49
N VAL A 155 -11.03 -3.53 9.12
CA VAL A 155 -11.40 -4.61 10.05
C VAL A 155 -10.26 -4.90 11.02
N VAL A 156 -9.01 -5.03 10.53
CA VAL A 156 -7.82 -5.22 11.36
C VAL A 156 -7.69 -4.08 12.37
N PHE A 157 -7.82 -2.83 11.92
CA PHE A 157 -7.74 -1.68 12.80
C PHE A 157 -8.85 -1.68 13.86
N PHE A 158 -10.09 -1.98 13.44
CA PHE A 158 -11.23 -2.07 14.35
C PHE A 158 -11.04 -3.15 15.42
N LEU A 159 -10.59 -4.34 15.03
CA LEU A 159 -10.27 -5.42 15.96
C LEU A 159 -9.14 -5.00 16.91
N GLY A 160 -8.12 -4.32 16.40
CA GLY A 160 -7.03 -3.80 17.23
C GLY A 160 -7.47 -2.81 18.31
N ILE A 161 -8.46 -1.95 18.02
CA ILE A 161 -9.06 -1.07 19.03
C ILE A 161 -9.80 -1.89 20.11
N GLN A 162 -10.53 -2.93 19.70
CA GLN A 162 -11.26 -3.79 20.65
C GLN A 162 -10.34 -4.65 21.52
N ALA A 163 -9.26 -5.16 20.92
CA ALA A 163 -8.30 -6.07 21.57
C ALA A 163 -7.42 -5.37 22.61
N ARG A 164 -7.24 -4.06 22.50
CA ARG A 164 -6.35 -3.28 23.38
C ARG A 164 -6.90 -3.24 24.81
N GLY A 165 -6.50 -4.22 25.62
CA GLY A 165 -6.82 -4.33 27.04
C GLY A 165 -6.28 -3.12 27.84
N GLY A 166 -7.06 -2.65 28.82
CA GLY A 166 -6.65 -1.58 29.73
C GLY A 166 -7.19 -0.18 29.43
N GLY A 167 -8.35 -0.07 28.77
CA GLY A 167 -9.10 1.20 28.77
C GLY A 167 -9.90 1.49 27.51
N TRP A 168 -9.66 0.81 26.38
CA TRP A 168 -10.42 1.02 25.14
C TRP A 168 -11.55 0.01 24.93
N GLY A 169 -11.40 -1.22 25.43
CA GLY A 169 -12.47 -2.23 25.42
C GLY A 169 -13.65 -1.89 26.34
N ASP A 170 -13.40 -1.11 27.40
CA ASP A 170 -14.44 -0.65 28.34
C ASP A 170 -15.13 0.66 27.91
N LEU A 171 -14.71 1.24 26.77
CA LEU A 171 -15.35 2.44 26.24
C LEU A 171 -16.73 2.11 25.66
N ALA A 172 -17.53 3.16 25.47
CA ALA A 172 -18.85 3.01 24.87
C ALA A 172 -18.76 2.32 23.50
N TRP A 173 -19.77 1.50 23.17
CA TRP A 173 -19.83 0.66 21.97
C TRP A 173 -19.57 1.40 20.64
N TYR A 174 -19.80 2.71 20.58
CA TYR A 174 -19.56 3.55 19.40
C TYR A 174 -18.11 4.03 19.24
N THR A 175 -17.23 3.77 20.22
CA THR A 175 -15.87 4.32 20.22
C THR A 175 -14.99 3.66 19.16
N ALA A 176 -14.99 2.32 19.09
CA ALA A 176 -14.26 1.58 18.05
C ALA A 176 -14.66 1.99 16.63
N PRO A 177 -15.96 2.02 16.23
CA PRO A 177 -16.32 2.43 14.88
C PRO A 177 -16.00 3.91 14.59
N LEU A 178 -16.11 4.80 15.59
CA LEU A 178 -15.73 6.20 15.43
C LEU A 178 -14.22 6.36 15.19
N CYS A 179 -13.40 5.67 15.98
CA CYS A 179 -11.94 5.67 15.80
C CYS A 179 -11.54 5.10 14.44
N THR A 180 -12.15 4.00 14.00
CA THR A 180 -11.92 3.44 12.67
C THR A 180 -12.34 4.41 11.57
N ALA A 181 -13.47 5.11 11.72
CA ALA A 181 -13.88 6.14 10.76
C ALA A 181 -12.89 7.31 10.69
N CYS A 182 -12.42 7.79 11.85
CA CYS A 182 -11.39 8.83 11.92
C CYS A 182 -10.06 8.36 11.30
N TYR A 183 -9.68 7.10 11.52
CA TYR A 183 -8.50 6.49 10.90
C TYR A 183 -8.60 6.47 9.37
N ILE A 184 -9.71 5.97 8.82
CA ILE A 184 -9.96 5.94 7.38
C ILE A 184 -9.93 7.36 6.81
N ALA A 185 -10.62 8.31 7.45
CA ALA A 185 -10.62 9.71 7.03
C ALA A 185 -9.22 10.31 7.04
N GLY A 186 -8.41 10.02 8.07
CA GLY A 186 -7.02 10.47 8.19
C GLY A 186 -6.15 9.95 7.06
N ILE A 187 -6.22 8.65 6.74
CA ILE A 187 -5.48 8.07 5.62
C ILE A 187 -5.93 8.68 4.28
N ILE A 188 -7.24 8.87 4.07
CA ILE A 188 -7.76 9.51 2.86
C ILE A 188 -7.20 10.93 2.73
N CYS A 189 -7.25 11.74 3.79
CA CYS A 189 -6.67 13.09 3.79
C CYS A 189 -5.16 13.07 3.47
N PHE A 190 -4.42 12.15 4.09
CA PHE A 190 -2.99 11.99 3.84
C PHE A 190 -2.71 11.58 2.38
N ALA A 191 -3.48 10.65 1.84
CA ALA A 191 -3.37 10.21 0.47
C ALA A 191 -3.78 11.29 -0.54
N ILE A 192 -4.79 12.12 -0.23
CA ILE A 192 -5.16 13.30 -1.04
C ILE A 192 -4.00 14.28 -1.10
N PHE A 193 -3.38 14.58 0.05
CA PHE A 193 -2.21 15.46 0.11
C PHE A 193 -1.04 14.92 -0.73
N HIS A 194 -0.73 13.63 -0.63
CA HIS A 194 0.30 12.98 -1.44
C HIS A 194 -0.03 12.93 -2.94
N ALA A 195 -1.28 12.61 -3.27
CA ALA A 195 -1.75 12.60 -4.64
C ALA A 195 -1.64 14.00 -5.24
N ASP A 196 -2.14 15.03 -4.54
CA ASP A 196 -2.10 16.42 -4.96
C ASP A 196 -0.67 16.93 -5.17
N TYR A 197 0.23 16.65 -4.23
CA TYR A 197 1.64 16.94 -4.42
C TYR A 197 2.15 16.29 -5.71
N SER A 198 1.89 15.00 -5.94
CA SER A 198 2.40 14.29 -7.13
C SER A 198 1.78 14.74 -8.46
N THR A 199 0.54 15.20 -8.47
CA THR A 199 -0.19 15.65 -9.68
C THR A 199 -0.16 17.16 -9.89
N SER A 200 0.38 17.90 -8.91
CA SER A 200 0.80 19.31 -8.89
C SER A 200 1.33 19.85 -10.23
N LYS A 201 0.48 20.33 -11.15
CA LYS A 201 0.90 21.12 -12.34
C LYS A 201 0.69 22.61 -12.05
N ARG A 202 1.44 23.21 -11.13
CA ARG A 202 1.38 24.67 -10.94
C ARG A 202 2.52 25.37 -11.67
N VAL A 203 2.12 26.39 -12.43
CA VAL A 203 2.95 27.43 -13.07
C VAL A 203 3.43 28.39 -11.98
#